data_AF-A0AAW1WVT9-F1
#
_entry.id   AF-A0AAW1WVT9-F1
#
_cell.length_a   1.000
_cell.length_b   1.000
_cell.length_c   1.000
_cell.angle_alpha   90.00
_cell.angle_beta   90.00
_cell.angle_gamma   90.00
#
_symmetry.space_group_name_H-M   'P 1'
#
loop_
_entity.id
_entity.type
_entity.pdbx_description
1 polymer ?
#
loop_
_entity_poly.entity_id
_entity_poly.type
_entity_poly.pdbx_seq_one_letter_code
_entity_poly.pdbx_strand_id
1 'polypeptide(L)'
;MATTNANNNTDAENTIEFNFTYIESRSSTWSTTHSWMVGMRVSASFKIPFIGGLEVSTYGEFSGSYDWGETITTEKTLETIY
;
A
#
# COMPACT_ATOMS: atom_id res chain seq x y z
N MET A 1 -8.24 -12.97 5.33
CA MET A 1 -9.35 -12.71 4.38
C MET A 1 -10.53 -12.19 5.20
N ALA A 2 -11.12 -11.07 4.83
CA ALA A 2 -12.35 -10.59 5.45
C ALA A 2 -13.53 -11.34 4.80
N THR A 3 -14.41 -11.94 5.60
CA THR A 3 -15.60 -12.66 5.13
C THR A 3 -16.81 -12.23 5.95
N THR A 4 -17.89 -11.83 5.29
CA THR A 4 -19.18 -11.54 5.93
C THR A 4 -20.31 -12.22 5.16
N ASN A 5 -21.40 -12.57 5.84
CA ASN A 5 -22.58 -13.20 5.25
C ASN A 5 -23.71 -12.17 5.18
N ALA A 6 -24.44 -12.13 4.05
CA ALA A 6 -25.70 -11.41 3.95
C ALA A 6 -26.88 -12.37 3.93
N ASN A 7 -27.95 -11.99 4.61
CA ASN A 7 -29.17 -12.78 4.70
C ASN A 7 -30.40 -11.88 4.51
N ASN A 8 -31.27 -12.23 3.56
CA ASN A 8 -32.57 -11.58 3.36
C ASN A 8 -33.68 -12.53 3.84
N ASN A 9 -34.26 -12.22 5.00
CA ASN A 9 -35.34 -13.01 5.61
C ASN A 9 -36.75 -12.55 5.16
N THR A 10 -36.85 -11.93 3.98
CA THR A 10 -38.12 -11.41 3.45
C THR A 10 -38.35 -11.88 2.03
N ASP A 11 -39.61 -11.95 1.61
CA ASP A 11 -39.99 -12.28 0.24
C ASP A 11 -39.83 -11.09 -0.74
N ALA A 12 -39.40 -9.94 -0.24
CA ALA A 12 -39.16 -8.72 -1.01
C ALA A 12 -37.67 -8.54 -1.32
N GLU A 13 -37.37 -7.88 -2.44
CA GLU A 13 -36.00 -7.49 -2.79
C GLU A 13 -35.44 -6.50 -1.75
N ASN A 14 -34.20 -6.71 -1.32
CA ASN A 14 -33.52 -5.86 -0.37
C ASN A 14 -32.07 -5.64 -0.82
N THR A 15 -31.65 -4.38 -0.86
CA THR A 15 -30.34 -3.95 -1.33
C THR A 15 -29.53 -3.44 -0.16
N ILE A 16 -28.33 -3.99 0.03
CA ILE A 16 -27.35 -3.51 0.99
C ILE A 16 -26.07 -3.17 0.24
N GLU A 17 -25.43 -2.06 0.64
CA GLU A 17 -24.13 -1.64 0.10
C GLU A 17 -23.02 -2.25 0.94
N PHE A 18 -21.97 -2.78 0.29
CA PHE A 18 -20.81 -3.28 1.00
C PHE A 18 -19.63 -2.34 0.84
N ASN A 19 -19.09 -1.91 1.97
CA ASN A 19 -17.84 -1.15 2.02
C ASN A 19 -16.71 -2.03 2.56
N PHE A 20 -15.68 -2.22 1.74
CA PHE A 20 -14.47 -2.95 2.09
C PHE A 20 -13.28 -2.00 2.22
N THR A 21 -12.66 -1.99 3.38
CA THR A 21 -11.38 -1.31 3.61
C THR A 21 -10.25 -2.34 3.75
N TYR A 22 -9.16 -2.17 3.01
CA TYR A 22 -7.94 -2.95 3.19
C TYR A 22 -6.69 -2.06 3.26
N ILE A 23 -5.66 -2.54 3.96
CA ILE A 23 -4.35 -1.88 4.04
C ILE A 23 -3.41 -2.62 3.11
N GLU A 24 -2.87 -1.91 2.13
CA GLU A 24 -1.77 -2.38 1.29
C GLU A 24 -0.46 -1.87 1.90
N SER A 25 0.45 -2.78 2.26
CA SER A 25 1.79 -2.43 2.74
C SER A 25 2.83 -2.75 1.67
N ARG A 26 3.75 -1.81 1.45
CA ARG A 26 4.83 -1.96 0.48
C ARG A 26 6.17 -1.62 1.10
N SER A 27 7.09 -2.58 1.02
CA SER A 27 8.47 -2.41 1.48
C SER A 27 9.41 -2.15 0.30
N SER A 28 10.24 -1.12 0.42
CA SER A 28 11.26 -0.75 -0.57
C SER A 28 12.63 -0.73 0.10
N THR A 29 13.64 -1.25 -0.59
CA THR A 29 15.04 -1.22 -0.13
C THR A 29 15.91 -0.84 -1.31
N TRP A 30 16.76 0.17 -1.14
CA TRP A 30 17.70 0.60 -2.16
C TRP A 30 19.08 0.07 -1.79
N SER A 31 19.59 -0.84 -2.62
CA SER A 31 20.93 -1.41 -2.47
C SER A 31 21.91 -0.77 -3.44
N THR A 32 23.20 -0.90 -3.14
CA THR A 32 24.31 -0.45 -3.96
C THR A 32 25.23 -1.63 -4.23
N THR A 33 25.77 -1.70 -5.44
CA THR A 33 26.77 -2.71 -5.81
C THR A 33 28.18 -2.30 -5.41
N HIS A 34 28.38 -1.06 -4.95
CA HIS A 34 29.69 -0.54 -4.59
C HIS A 34 29.85 -0.47 -3.07
N SER A 35 30.89 -1.11 -2.55
CA SER A 35 31.12 -1.27 -1.10
C SER A 35 31.30 0.04 -0.33
N TRP A 36 31.74 1.12 -0.99
CA TRP A 36 31.98 2.42 -0.34
C TRP A 36 30.71 3.14 0.10
N MET A 37 29.53 2.71 -0.36
CA MET A 37 28.25 3.30 0.03
C MET A 37 27.60 2.60 1.24
N VAL A 38 28.17 1.50 1.72
CA VAL A 38 27.67 0.78 2.90
C VAL A 38 27.82 1.66 4.14
N GLY A 39 26.72 1.92 4.85
CA GLY A 39 26.69 2.76 6.06
C GLY A 39 26.61 4.27 5.80
N MET A 40 26.42 4.70 4.55
CA MET A 40 26.17 6.11 4.24
C MET A 40 24.71 6.49 4.53
N ARG A 41 24.53 7.62 5.23
CA ARG A 41 23.24 8.32 5.37
C ARG A 41 23.09 9.34 4.26
N VAL A 42 21.97 9.30 3.54
CA VAL A 42 21.63 10.25 2.48
C VAL A 42 20.26 10.85 2.70
N SER A 43 20.05 12.10 2.31
CA SER A 43 18.69 12.67 2.25
C SER A 43 18.13 12.43 0.85
N ALA A 44 16.97 11.78 0.79
CA ALA A 44 16.35 11.42 -0.47
C ALA A 44 14.82 11.56 -0.40
N SER A 45 14.23 11.80 -1.57
CA SER A 45 12.79 11.72 -1.76
C SER A 45 12.48 10.66 -2.81
N PHE A 46 11.66 9.69 -2.43
CA PHE A 46 11.31 8.54 -3.25
C PHE A 46 9.80 8.48 -3.46
N LYS A 47 9.41 8.17 -4.70
CA LYS A 47 8.03 7.79 -5.03
C LYS A 47 7.93 6.27 -5.03
N ILE A 48 7.12 5.72 -4.14
CA ILE A 48 6.88 4.29 -3.99
C ILE A 48 5.56 3.97 -4.69
N PRO A 49 5.57 3.24 -5.81
CA PRO A 49 4.34 2.94 -6.55
C PRO A 49 3.47 1.97 -5.76
N PHE A 50 2.16 2.14 -5.80
CA PHE A 50 1.13 1.20 -5.38
C PHE A 50 0.32 0.85 -6.62
N ILE A 51 0.20 -0.45 -6.92
CA ILE A 51 -0.49 -0.92 -8.12
C ILE A 51 -1.96 -1.12 -7.74
N GLY A 52 -2.80 -0.14 -8.05
CA GLY A 52 -4.24 -0.21 -7.81
C GLY A 52 -4.96 -0.77 -9.04
N GLY A 53 -5.38 -2.04 -8.99
CA GLY A 53 -6.30 -2.63 -9.97
C GLY A 53 -5.90 -2.45 -11.44
N LEU A 54 -6.90 -2.27 -12.31
CA LEU A 54 -6.75 -2.40 -13.77
C LEU A 54 -5.95 -1.28 -14.45
N GLU A 55 -5.78 -0.08 -13.89
CA GLU A 55 -5.12 1.00 -14.67
C GLU A 55 -4.57 2.21 -13.88
N VAL A 56 -4.72 2.30 -12.56
CA VAL A 56 -4.30 3.50 -11.80
C VAL A 56 -3.14 3.19 -10.87
N SER A 57 -1.92 3.53 -11.29
CA SER A 57 -0.77 3.59 -10.40
C SER A 57 -0.88 4.80 -9.48
N THR A 58 -0.99 4.56 -8.18
CA THR A 58 -0.90 5.61 -7.16
C THR A 58 0.48 5.56 -6.52
N TYR A 59 0.96 6.65 -5.91
CA TYR A 59 2.29 6.69 -5.31
C TYR A 59 2.20 7.12 -3.85
N GLY A 60 2.94 6.43 -2.98
CA GLY A 60 3.33 6.96 -1.68
C GLY A 60 4.60 7.79 -1.85
N GLU A 61 4.74 8.85 -1.07
CA GLU A 61 5.94 9.68 -1.07
C GLU A 61 6.69 9.49 0.25
N PHE A 62 7.97 9.17 0.15
CA PHE A 62 8.91 9.27 1.25
C PHE A 62 9.82 10.47 1.02
N SER A 63 10.05 11.26 2.06
CA SER A 63 11.03 12.34 2.04
C SER A 63 11.72 12.40 3.40
N GLY A 64 13.02 12.18 3.43
CA GLY A 64 13.77 12.14 4.68
C GLY A 64 15.21 11.68 4.52
N SER A 65 15.88 11.54 5.67
CA SER A 65 17.17 10.87 5.75
C SER A 65 16.96 9.36 5.71
N TYR A 66 17.78 8.69 4.92
CA TYR A 66 17.73 7.26 4.64
C TYR A 66 19.14 6.67 4.74
N ASP A 67 19.27 5.56 5.44
CA ASP A 67 20.54 4.82 5.49
C ASP A 67 20.57 3.80 4.36
N TRP A 68 21.66 3.79 3.58
CA TRP A 68 21.72 2.92 2.40
C TRP A 68 21.58 1.43 2.80
N GLY A 69 20.61 0.74 2.18
CA GLY A 69 20.27 -0.65 2.52
C GLY A 69 19.19 -0.81 3.60
N GLU A 70 18.68 0.28 4.17
CA GLU A 70 17.51 0.25 5.06
C GLU A 70 16.23 -0.13 4.28
N THR A 71 15.32 -0.83 4.94
CA THR A 71 14.00 -1.14 4.37
C THR A 71 12.99 -0.11 4.86
N ILE A 72 12.37 0.61 3.93
CA ILE A 72 11.25 1.51 4.22
C ILE A 72 9.95 0.80 3.90
N THR A 73 9.01 0.80 4.84
CA THR A 73 7.64 0.32 4.60
C THR A 73 6.69 1.50 4.51
N THR A 74 5.85 1.51 3.49
CA THR A 74 4.78 2.48 3.31
C THR A 74 3.46 1.74 3.27
N GLU A 75 2.47 2.25 3.99
CA GLU A 75 1.13 1.69 4.06
C GLU A 75 0.15 2.61 3.37
N LYS A 76 -0.83 2.01 2.69
CA LYS A 76 -1.92 2.73 2.05
C LYS A 76 -3.24 2.06 2.37
N THR A 77 -4.15 2.81 2.95
CA THR A 77 -5.54 2.36 3.13
C THR A 77 -6.30 2.57 1.83
N LEU A 78 -6.99 1.52 1.39
CA LEU A 78 -7.80 1.49 0.17
C LEU A 78 -9.23 1.12 0.55
N GLU A 79 -10.18 1.83 -0.04
CA GLU A 79 -11.61 1.64 0.15
C GLU A 79 -12.23 1.19 -1.17
N THR A 80 -13.14 0.23 -1.13
CA THR A 80 -13.87 -0.24 -2.30
C THR A 80 -15.32 -0.50 -1.92
N ILE A 81 -16.22 0.14 -2.65
CA ILE A 81 -17.67 0.06 -2.45
C ILE A 81 -18.25 -0.80 -3.58
N TYR A 82 -19.07 -1.79 -3.22
CA TYR A 82 -19.76 -2.70 -4.14
C TYR A 82 -21.27 -2.69 -3.90
#